data_AF-S7UI39-F1
#
_entry.id   AF-S7UI39-F1
#
_cell.length_a   1.000
_cell.length_b   1.000
_cell.length_c   1.000
_cell.angle_alpha   90.00
_cell.angle_beta   90.00
_cell.angle_gamma   90.00
#
_symmetry.space_group_name_H-M   'P 1'
#
loop_
_entity.id
_entity.type
_entity.pdbx_description
1 polymer ?
#
loop_
_entity_poly.entity_id
_entity_poly.type
_entity_poly.pdbx_seq_one_letter_code
_entity_poly.pdbx_strand_id
1 'polypeptide(L)'
;TPFPVIRGIGWSEDQGRRPDMEDGMVAISNLAGVANAWLLGIYDGHGGRQTVEMLLQKIHGNVLQHLRSRAIERWQRYRQRAMSRLQDIRRRLDELHFQQQLACRDVRVLMPPTQRLVELLRLGRICEWVLQCEEPSQEGRTETEKSSASKAPTPPSFLTICTEEDVHRALDEAFVQTDVEILRDRVYQSGATACVCLVRPVLRLDLLLEMRPEEISDADWAWFSVERQKPNVIPASTPSQHAIVQADITVAHLGDSRAVLAYTDGHAERLTHPSDHKAGCERDARRVESLGGWVFGERVNGMLAIGRAFGDWSLKLPPGKANPPYSPTSGAFDRLLNIFGTSPSHAAEQAAAERKEYVVSNAPDVRSVSLTPERPAQVPGGIRRNSPSSRASESQTAMSGQETGAGRVPGLLVLGCDGLFDVCSDQVVAHLALEFLRQLVAVHPDMSPCEAAKATARMLIEEAIGVRGSTDNVSVMVVLFHSFGFSGRDGVTPSPPTWYAAAAAKFAWLAEGVSRNVFVPRGKPRCPGETVARGALAAHALRDARSFAGNISIGQFDSGFG
;
A
#
# COMPACT_ATOMS: atom_id res chain seq x y z
N THR A 1 18.03 5.07 12.62
CA THR A 1 16.80 4.34 13.01
C THR A 1 16.76 3.05 12.23
N PRO A 2 16.67 1.87 12.85
CA PRO A 2 16.75 0.63 12.09
C PRO A 2 15.38 0.14 11.60
N PHE A 3 14.32 0.92 11.84
CA PHE A 3 13.12 0.87 11.02
C PHE A 3 13.33 1.88 9.87
N PRO A 4 13.13 1.51 8.60
CA PRO A 4 13.08 2.47 7.51
C PRO A 4 11.77 3.24 7.64
N VAL A 5 11.82 4.24 8.51
CA VAL A 5 10.85 5.33 8.52
C VAL A 5 11.11 6.10 7.24
N ILE A 6 10.05 6.32 6.44
CA ILE A 6 10.13 7.23 5.31
C ILE A 6 10.49 8.61 5.86
N ARG A 7 11.69 9.07 5.49
CA ARG A 7 12.28 10.33 5.94
C ARG A 7 11.84 11.51 5.09
N GLY A 8 11.55 11.26 3.81
CA GLY A 8 11.06 12.26 2.89
C GLY A 8 10.48 11.61 1.64
N ILE A 9 9.52 12.30 1.04
CA ILE A 9 8.95 11.95 -0.26
C ILE A 9 8.94 13.21 -1.10
N GLY A 10 9.29 13.07 -2.37
CA GLY A 10 9.10 14.11 -3.37
C GLY A 10 8.86 13.48 -4.73
N TRP A 11 8.06 14.16 -5.53
CA TRP A 11 7.75 13.73 -6.89
C TRP A 11 7.82 14.92 -7.84
N SER A 12 7.98 14.61 -9.12
CA SER A 12 7.94 15.56 -10.22
C SER A 12 7.34 14.85 -11.43
N GLU A 13 6.79 15.64 -12.34
CA GLU A 13 6.29 15.17 -13.63
C GLU A 13 6.62 16.22 -14.68
N ASP A 14 6.87 15.78 -15.91
CA ASP A 14 7.01 16.67 -17.07
C ASP A 14 6.58 15.94 -18.35
N GLN A 15 6.17 16.71 -19.34
CA GLN A 15 5.65 16.21 -20.61
C GLN A 15 6.76 16.21 -21.66
N GLY A 16 7.02 15.05 -22.27
CA GLY A 16 7.89 14.95 -23.43
C GLY A 16 7.23 15.53 -24.69
N ARG A 17 7.11 14.71 -25.76
CA ARG A 17 6.46 15.13 -27.01
C ARG A 17 4.96 14.86 -27.05
N ARG A 18 4.40 14.36 -25.94
CA ARG A 18 2.97 14.04 -25.82
C ARG A 18 2.13 15.32 -25.79
N PRO A 19 0.90 15.28 -26.33
CA PRO A 19 0.02 16.44 -26.31
C PRO A 19 -0.54 16.72 -24.91
N ASP A 20 -0.78 15.67 -24.11
CA ASP A 20 -1.48 15.73 -22.84
C ASP A 20 -0.74 14.91 -21.76
N MET A 21 -0.82 15.37 -20.51
CA MET A 21 -0.29 14.67 -19.34
C MET A 21 -1.37 13.74 -18.80
N GLU A 22 -1.24 12.44 -19.05
CA GLU A 22 -2.25 11.45 -18.66
C GLU A 22 -1.88 10.71 -17.36
N ASP A 23 -0.61 10.76 -16.93
CA ASP A 23 -0.14 10.06 -15.72
C ASP A 23 -0.63 10.72 -14.43
N GLY A 24 -0.75 9.92 -13.37
CA GLY A 24 -1.09 10.40 -12.03
C GLY A 24 -0.25 9.75 -10.95
N MET A 25 -0.04 10.47 -9.86
CA MET A 25 0.67 9.99 -8.69
C MET A 25 -0.12 10.25 -7.42
N VAL A 26 0.02 9.35 -6.44
CA VAL A 26 -0.59 9.48 -5.12
C VAL A 26 0.38 9.05 -4.02
N ALA A 27 0.42 9.79 -2.92
CA ALA A 27 1.14 9.43 -1.72
C ALA A 27 0.27 9.72 -0.49
N ILE A 28 -0.23 8.68 0.16
CA ILE A 28 -1.08 8.76 1.34
C ILE A 28 -0.26 8.33 2.56
N SER A 29 0.00 9.29 3.44
CA SER A 29 0.68 9.06 4.73
C SER A 29 -0.31 8.65 5.82
N ASN A 30 0.20 8.03 6.89
CA ASN A 30 -0.58 7.67 8.08
C ASN A 30 -1.84 6.87 7.72
N LEU A 31 -1.67 5.91 6.81
CA LEU A 31 -2.76 5.15 6.23
C LEU A 31 -3.59 4.49 7.34
N ALA A 32 -4.91 4.73 7.33
CA ALA A 32 -5.84 4.28 8.37
C ALA A 32 -5.41 4.64 9.82
N GLY A 33 -4.73 5.77 10.00
CA GLY A 33 -4.26 6.25 11.31
C GLY A 33 -3.01 5.54 11.84
N VAL A 34 -2.37 4.68 11.03
CA VAL A 34 -1.15 3.97 11.43
C VAL A 34 0.07 4.79 11.05
N ALA A 35 0.84 5.20 12.06
CA ALA A 35 2.08 5.92 11.84
C ALA A 35 3.06 5.09 10.99
N ASN A 36 3.71 5.74 10.02
CA ASN A 36 4.63 5.11 9.07
C ASN A 36 4.01 4.05 8.14
N ALA A 37 2.68 3.97 8.07
CA ALA A 37 2.00 3.26 6.99
C ALA A 37 1.71 4.21 5.82
N TRP A 38 2.05 3.78 4.61
CA TRP A 38 1.96 4.57 3.40
C TRP A 38 1.36 3.76 2.25
N LEU A 39 0.49 4.40 1.48
CA LEU A 39 0.12 3.93 0.16
C LEU A 39 0.67 4.92 -0.87
N LEU A 40 1.51 4.42 -1.77
CA LEU A 40 2.12 5.17 -2.85
C LEU A 40 1.62 4.58 -4.17
N GLY A 41 1.39 5.41 -5.17
CA GLY A 41 0.95 4.95 -6.48
C GLY A 41 1.47 5.85 -7.58
N ILE A 42 1.85 5.23 -8.69
CA ILE A 42 2.05 5.88 -9.99
C ILE A 42 1.18 5.16 -11.00
N TYR A 43 0.51 5.94 -11.85
CA TYR A 43 -0.43 5.46 -12.85
C TYR A 43 -0.09 6.13 -14.16
N ASP A 44 0.25 5.35 -15.17
CA ASP A 44 0.55 5.86 -16.51
C ASP A 44 -0.70 5.74 -17.37
N GLY A 45 -1.23 6.87 -17.83
CA GLY A 45 -2.51 6.92 -18.53
C GLY A 45 -2.34 6.84 -20.04
N HIS A 46 -3.28 6.18 -20.72
CA HIS A 46 -3.37 6.21 -22.17
C HIS A 46 -4.82 6.27 -22.66
N GLY A 47 -5.04 6.91 -23.80
CA GLY A 47 -6.38 7.05 -24.38
C GLY A 47 -7.27 8.00 -23.57
N GLY A 48 -6.66 8.93 -22.83
CA GLY A 48 -7.30 9.87 -21.93
C GLY A 48 -7.01 9.58 -20.45
N ARG A 49 -7.17 10.62 -19.61
CA ARG A 49 -6.85 10.59 -18.17
C ARG A 49 -7.94 9.96 -17.28
N GLN A 50 -9.09 9.58 -17.83
CA GLN A 50 -10.27 9.20 -17.06
C GLN A 50 -10.01 7.99 -16.14
N THR A 51 -9.30 6.97 -16.62
CA THR A 51 -8.94 5.80 -15.82
C THR A 51 -7.99 6.17 -14.69
N VAL A 52 -7.01 7.05 -14.95
CA VAL A 52 -6.09 7.56 -13.91
C VAL A 52 -6.86 8.33 -12.82
N GLU A 53 -7.77 9.22 -13.19
CA GLU A 53 -8.61 9.95 -12.22
C GLU A 53 -9.41 9.01 -11.31
N MET A 54 -9.89 7.91 -11.88
CA MET A 54 -10.62 6.89 -11.15
C MET A 54 -9.72 6.10 -10.20
N LEU A 55 -8.50 5.75 -10.63
CA LEU A 55 -7.51 5.10 -9.79
C LEU A 55 -7.13 5.98 -8.60
N LEU A 56 -6.86 7.27 -8.83
CA LEU A 56 -6.54 8.23 -7.77
C LEU A 56 -7.63 8.30 -6.69
N GLN A 57 -8.90 8.10 -7.08
CA GLN A 57 -10.05 8.19 -6.19
C GLN A 57 -10.41 6.88 -5.48
N LYS A 58 -10.27 5.72 -6.13
CA LYS A 58 -10.91 4.47 -5.68
C LYS A 58 -9.95 3.41 -5.14
N ILE A 59 -8.77 3.23 -5.75
CA ILE A 59 -7.93 2.05 -5.49
C ILE A 59 -7.51 1.93 -4.02
N HIS A 60 -7.16 3.04 -3.38
CA HIS A 60 -6.72 3.07 -1.99
C HIS A 60 -7.86 2.68 -1.03
N GLY A 61 -9.09 3.13 -1.30
CA GLY A 61 -10.27 2.75 -0.53
C GLY A 61 -10.55 1.26 -0.62
N ASN A 62 -10.49 0.72 -1.84
CA ASN A 62 -10.71 -0.71 -2.11
C ASN A 62 -9.64 -1.59 -1.44
N VAL A 63 -8.37 -1.21 -1.52
CA VAL A 63 -7.27 -1.90 -0.81
C VAL A 63 -7.53 -1.94 0.70
N LEU A 64 -7.91 -0.82 1.30
CA LEU A 64 -8.19 -0.77 2.74
C LEU A 64 -9.42 -1.59 3.13
N GLN A 65 -10.45 -1.61 2.29
CA GLN A 65 -11.65 -2.41 2.50
C GLN A 65 -11.32 -3.91 2.54
N HIS A 66 -10.59 -4.42 1.54
CA HIS A 66 -10.21 -5.83 1.49
C HIS A 66 -9.26 -6.23 2.62
N LEU A 67 -8.29 -5.36 2.97
CA LEU A 67 -7.41 -5.60 4.11
C LEU A 67 -8.17 -5.69 5.45
N ARG A 68 -9.20 -4.84 5.65
CA ARG A 68 -10.05 -4.91 6.85
C ARG A 68 -10.79 -6.24 6.95
N SER A 69 -11.40 -6.70 5.87
CA SER A 69 -12.10 -8.00 5.84
C SER A 69 -11.16 -9.15 6.22
N ARG A 70 -9.97 -9.19 5.62
CA ARG A 70 -8.95 -10.23 5.90
C ARG A 70 -8.42 -10.16 7.32
N ALA A 71 -8.25 -8.97 7.87
CA ALA A 71 -7.81 -8.79 9.25
C ALA A 71 -8.81 -9.35 10.27
N ILE A 72 -10.12 -9.28 10.01
CA ILE A 72 -11.15 -9.88 10.88
C ILE A 72 -10.99 -11.40 10.90
N GLU A 73 -10.89 -12.04 9.74
CA GLU A 73 -10.66 -13.49 9.63
C GLU A 73 -9.34 -13.91 10.31
N ARG A 74 -8.29 -13.12 10.14
CA ARG A 74 -6.98 -13.34 10.77
C ARG A 74 -7.06 -13.20 12.29
N TRP A 75 -7.77 -12.19 12.79
CA TRP A 75 -7.93 -11.95 14.22
C TRP A 75 -8.65 -13.11 14.91
N GLN A 76 -9.68 -13.66 14.29
CA GLN A 76 -10.38 -14.85 14.79
C GLN A 76 -9.43 -16.05 14.91
N ARG A 77 -8.55 -16.26 13.93
CA ARG A 77 -7.51 -17.30 13.99
C ARG A 77 -6.52 -17.05 15.13
N TYR A 78 -6.09 -15.81 15.36
CA TYR A 78 -5.24 -15.48 16.51
C TYR A 78 -5.90 -15.78 17.85
N ARG A 79 -7.18 -15.45 18.01
CA ARG A 79 -7.94 -15.75 19.23
C ARG A 79 -8.02 -17.27 19.48
N GLN A 80 -8.30 -18.05 18.44
CA GLN A 80 -8.33 -19.52 18.55
C GLN A 80 -6.96 -20.08 18.98
N ARG A 81 -5.88 -19.62 18.33
CA ARG A 81 -4.50 -20.02 18.68
C ARG A 81 -4.16 -19.61 20.12
N ALA A 82 -4.47 -18.38 20.52
CA ALA A 82 -4.23 -17.87 21.87
C ALA A 82 -5.00 -18.69 22.93
N MET A 83 -6.24 -19.08 22.65
CA MET A 83 -7.05 -19.91 23.56
C MET A 83 -6.43 -21.30 23.74
N SER A 84 -6.03 -21.97 22.65
CA SER A 84 -5.33 -23.25 22.71
C SER A 84 -4.00 -23.13 23.48
N ARG A 85 -3.23 -22.08 23.22
CA ARG A 85 -1.95 -21.83 23.89
C ARG A 85 -2.11 -21.58 25.39
N LEU A 86 -3.17 -20.87 25.79
CA LEU A 86 -3.44 -20.59 27.21
C LEU A 86 -3.80 -21.87 27.98
N GLN A 87 -4.53 -22.81 27.36
CA GLN A 87 -4.80 -24.13 27.95
C GLN A 87 -3.51 -24.93 28.17
N ASP A 88 -2.60 -24.90 27.19
CA ASP A 88 -1.28 -25.54 27.31
C ASP A 88 -0.44 -24.93 28.44
N ILE A 89 -0.42 -23.60 28.52
CA ILE A 89 0.30 -22.87 29.58
C ILE A 89 -0.27 -23.22 30.95
N ARG A 90 -1.60 -23.26 31.09
CA ARG A 90 -2.25 -23.62 32.36
C ARG A 90 -1.81 -24.99 32.85
N ARG A 91 -1.86 -25.99 31.97
CA ARG A 91 -1.41 -27.36 32.24
C ARG A 91 0.07 -27.41 32.67
N ARG A 92 0.94 -26.64 32.01
CA ARG A 92 2.38 -26.56 32.38
C ARG A 92 2.60 -25.85 33.72
N LEU A 93 1.81 -24.84 34.03
CA LEU A 93 1.86 -24.16 35.33
C LEU A 93 1.42 -25.09 36.47
N ASP A 94 0.36 -25.88 36.26
CA ASP A 94 -0.11 -26.85 37.25
C ASP A 94 0.95 -27.95 37.50
N GLU A 95 1.64 -28.42 36.45
CA GLU A 95 2.77 -29.36 36.57
C GLU A 95 3.95 -28.75 37.35
N LEU A 96 4.35 -27.51 37.03
CA LEU A 96 5.42 -26.82 37.76
C LEU A 96 5.05 -26.61 39.24
N HIS A 97 3.79 -26.29 39.52
CA HIS A 97 3.29 -26.15 40.88
C HIS A 97 3.36 -27.47 41.64
N PHE A 98 2.96 -28.58 41.02
CA PHE A 98 3.06 -29.91 41.60
C PHE A 98 4.51 -30.31 41.89
N GLN A 99 5.43 -30.09 40.94
CA GLN A 99 6.86 -30.35 41.12
C GLN A 99 7.45 -29.52 42.27
N GLN A 100 7.04 -28.25 42.39
CA GLN A 100 7.48 -27.38 43.48
C GLN A 100 6.94 -27.86 44.84
N GLN A 101 5.69 -28.33 44.91
CA GLN A 101 5.13 -28.90 46.14
C GLN A 101 5.88 -30.16 46.59
N LEU A 102 6.29 -31.02 45.65
CA LEU A 102 7.13 -32.18 45.95
C LEU A 102 8.52 -31.78 46.46
N ALA A 103 9.17 -30.79 45.84
CA ALA A 103 10.50 -30.32 46.23
C ALA A 103 10.51 -29.58 47.58
N CYS A 104 9.44 -28.85 47.93
CA CYS A 104 9.33 -28.10 49.18
C CYS A 104 8.99 -28.97 50.41
N ARG A 105 8.80 -30.29 50.25
CA ARG A 105 8.58 -31.19 51.40
C ARG A 105 9.82 -31.34 52.30
N ASP A 106 11.02 -31.06 51.79
CA ASP A 106 12.27 -31.26 52.55
C ASP A 106 12.92 -29.97 53.11
N VAL A 107 12.62 -28.76 52.62
CA VAL A 107 13.12 -27.50 53.23
C VAL A 107 12.15 -26.33 52.96
N ARG A 108 11.78 -25.59 54.02
CA ARG A 108 11.02 -24.32 53.94
C ARG A 108 11.88 -23.17 53.41
N VAL A 109 12.16 -23.13 52.11
CA VAL A 109 12.75 -21.95 51.45
C VAL A 109 11.84 -21.53 50.31
N LEU A 110 11.35 -20.28 50.36
CA LEU A 110 10.70 -19.62 49.23
C LEU A 110 11.75 -19.44 48.13
N MET A 111 11.76 -20.35 47.15
CA MET A 111 12.59 -20.21 45.95
C MET A 111 12.03 -19.07 45.09
N PRO A 112 12.87 -18.16 44.56
CA PRO A 112 12.44 -17.17 43.58
C PRO A 112 11.83 -17.86 42.35
N PRO A 113 10.90 -17.20 41.63
CA PRO A 113 10.29 -17.78 40.44
C PRO A 113 11.38 -18.18 39.45
N THR A 114 11.36 -19.44 39.02
CA THR A 114 12.29 -19.91 37.99
C THR A 114 12.08 -19.09 36.72
N GLN A 115 13.15 -18.86 35.96
CA GLN A 115 13.08 -18.15 34.67
C GLN A 115 11.96 -18.73 33.77
N ARG A 116 11.82 -20.06 33.77
CA ARG A 116 10.76 -20.80 33.07
C ARG A 116 9.33 -20.41 33.48
N LEU A 117 9.10 -20.14 34.77
CA LEU A 117 7.81 -19.67 35.26
C LEU A 117 7.52 -18.25 34.74
N VAL A 118 8.51 -17.37 34.77
CA VAL A 118 8.39 -15.99 34.26
C VAL A 118 8.05 -16.00 32.77
N GLU A 119 8.76 -16.79 31.97
CA GLU A 119 8.56 -16.93 30.53
C GLU A 119 7.15 -17.46 30.19
N LEU A 120 6.68 -18.49 30.91
CA LEU A 120 5.32 -19.02 30.74
C LEU A 120 4.24 -17.98 31.09
N LEU A 121 4.44 -17.22 32.17
CA LEU A 121 3.51 -16.17 32.57
C LEU A 121 3.47 -15.02 31.57
N ARG A 122 4.61 -14.64 30.97
CA ARG A 122 4.66 -13.62 29.91
C ARG A 122 3.84 -14.05 28.69
N LEU A 123 4.07 -15.26 28.17
CA LEU A 123 3.29 -15.78 27.05
C LEU A 123 1.79 -15.89 27.42
N GLY A 124 1.48 -16.33 28.64
CA GLY A 124 0.11 -16.42 29.14
C GLY A 124 -0.60 -15.06 29.12
N ARG A 125 0.07 -14.01 29.59
CA ARG A 125 -0.45 -12.63 29.55
C ARG A 125 -0.64 -12.10 28.13
N ILE A 126 0.24 -12.44 27.20
CA ILE A 126 0.07 -12.09 25.77
C ILE A 126 -1.19 -12.78 25.21
N CYS A 127 -1.37 -14.07 25.47
CA CYS A 127 -2.57 -14.79 25.03
C CYS A 127 -3.85 -14.22 25.66
N GLU A 128 -3.83 -13.90 26.96
CA GLU A 128 -4.93 -13.20 27.63
C GLU A 128 -5.23 -11.85 26.98
N TRP A 129 -4.20 -11.07 26.64
CA TRP A 129 -4.35 -9.78 25.98
C TRP A 129 -5.03 -9.91 24.61
N VAL A 130 -4.64 -10.88 23.78
CA VAL A 130 -5.30 -11.16 22.49
C VAL A 130 -6.79 -11.50 22.69
N LEU A 131 -7.13 -12.26 23.73
CA LEU A 131 -8.51 -12.65 24.03
C LEU A 131 -9.35 -11.51 24.62
N GLN A 132 -8.74 -10.58 25.33
CA GLN A 132 -9.40 -9.41 25.94
C GLN A 132 -9.63 -8.27 24.95
N CYS A 133 -8.82 -8.17 23.90
CA CYS A 133 -9.02 -7.19 22.85
C CYS A 133 -10.35 -7.41 22.12
N GLU A 134 -11.05 -6.31 21.83
CA GLU A 134 -12.21 -6.31 20.95
C GLU A 134 -11.81 -6.76 19.53
N GLU A 135 -12.76 -7.27 18.74
CA GLU A 135 -12.50 -7.55 17.32
C GLU A 135 -12.18 -6.24 16.58
N PRO A 136 -11.29 -6.26 15.57
CA PRO A 136 -11.09 -5.12 14.69
C PRO A 136 -12.44 -4.71 14.06
N SER A 137 -12.97 -3.54 14.40
CA SER A 137 -14.29 -3.10 13.91
C SER A 137 -14.26 -2.77 12.41
N GLN A 138 -15.37 -3.03 11.71
CA GLN A 138 -15.53 -2.69 10.28
C GLN A 138 -15.59 -1.18 10.03
N GLU A 139 -16.15 -0.43 10.98
CA GLU A 139 -16.20 1.02 10.96
C GLU A 139 -15.14 1.55 11.93
N GLY A 140 -14.29 2.45 11.43
CA GLY A 140 -13.40 3.22 12.29
C GLY A 140 -14.26 4.11 13.17
N ARG A 141 -14.59 3.65 14.39
CA ARG A 141 -15.15 4.53 15.41
C ARG A 141 -14.17 5.69 15.58
N THR A 142 -14.61 6.87 15.20
CA THR A 142 -13.87 8.11 15.47
C THR A 142 -13.67 8.20 16.99
N GLU A 143 -12.49 8.67 17.41
CA GLU A 143 -12.13 8.76 18.83
C GLU A 143 -13.14 9.57 19.66
N THR A 144 -13.98 10.38 19.00
CA THR A 144 -15.07 11.17 19.56
C THR A 144 -16.26 10.37 20.11
N GLU A 145 -16.44 9.10 19.72
CA GLU A 145 -17.53 8.24 20.25
C GLU A 145 -17.11 7.37 21.44
N LYS A 146 -15.91 7.55 21.99
CA LYS A 146 -15.54 6.95 23.30
C LYS A 146 -16.16 7.76 24.44
N SER A 147 -17.49 7.83 24.49
CA SER A 147 -18.17 8.12 25.75
C SER A 147 -17.97 6.90 26.66
N SER A 148 -17.16 7.06 27.71
CA SER A 148 -17.09 6.27 28.94
C SER A 148 -17.37 4.75 28.86
N ALA A 149 -16.35 3.96 29.22
CA ALA A 149 -16.43 2.60 29.78
C ALA A 149 -16.20 1.36 28.88
N SER A 150 -15.05 1.29 28.18
CA SER A 150 -14.40 0.01 27.87
C SER A 150 -12.98 0.01 28.46
N LYS A 151 -12.73 -0.83 29.48
CA LYS A 151 -11.38 -1.10 30.03
C LYS A 151 -10.58 -2.07 29.15
N ALA A 152 -11.14 -2.53 28.03
CA ALA A 152 -10.51 -3.53 27.18
C ALA A 152 -9.37 -2.91 26.35
N PRO A 153 -8.26 -3.64 26.15
CA PRO A 153 -7.20 -3.20 25.24
C PRO A 153 -7.73 -3.10 23.80
N THR A 154 -7.26 -2.10 23.06
CA THR A 154 -7.61 -1.92 21.65
C THR A 154 -6.80 -2.90 20.80
N PRO A 155 -7.40 -3.59 19.81
CA PRO A 155 -6.62 -4.46 18.92
C PRO A 155 -5.63 -3.63 18.09
N PRO A 156 -4.53 -4.23 17.61
CA PRO A 156 -3.66 -3.60 16.62
C PRO A 156 -4.44 -3.32 15.33
N SER A 157 -4.04 -2.27 14.60
CA SER A 157 -4.62 -1.95 13.29
C SER A 157 -4.50 -3.12 12.30
N PHE A 158 -5.51 -3.28 11.45
CA PHE A 158 -5.53 -4.29 10.38
C PHE A 158 -4.27 -4.26 9.50
N LEU A 159 -3.73 -3.06 9.23
CA LEU A 159 -2.49 -2.89 8.46
C LEU A 159 -1.28 -3.54 9.11
N THR A 160 -1.28 -3.67 10.44
CA THR A 160 -0.16 -4.26 11.19
C THR A 160 -0.25 -5.77 11.32
N ILE A 161 -1.46 -6.34 11.26
CA ILE A 161 -1.67 -7.76 11.54
C ILE A 161 -1.89 -8.64 10.31
N CYS A 162 -2.27 -8.04 9.18
CA CYS A 162 -2.35 -8.76 7.91
C CYS A 162 -0.98 -9.34 7.55
N THR A 163 -0.96 -10.62 7.18
CA THR A 163 0.25 -11.26 6.66
C THR A 163 0.54 -10.81 5.24
N GLU A 164 1.68 -11.23 4.70
CA GLU A 164 1.98 -11.08 3.27
C GLU A 164 0.85 -11.64 2.39
N GLU A 165 0.42 -12.87 2.66
CA GLU A 165 -0.67 -13.52 1.92
C GLU A 165 -1.98 -12.72 1.96
N ASP A 166 -2.35 -12.19 3.14
CA ASP A 166 -3.57 -11.39 3.28
C ASP A 166 -3.49 -10.11 2.42
N VAL A 167 -2.31 -9.48 2.36
CA VAL A 167 -2.07 -8.26 1.57
C VAL A 167 -2.09 -8.56 0.08
N HIS A 168 -1.49 -9.67 -0.36
CA HIS A 168 -1.48 -10.07 -1.77
C HIS A 168 -2.90 -10.28 -2.28
N ARG A 169 -3.70 -11.06 -1.55
CA ARG A 169 -5.11 -11.28 -1.90
C ARG A 169 -5.92 -9.99 -1.89
N ALA A 170 -5.71 -9.13 -0.89
CA ALA A 170 -6.42 -7.85 -0.83
C ALA A 170 -6.07 -6.91 -2.00
N LEU A 171 -4.82 -6.93 -2.47
CA LEU A 171 -4.42 -6.17 -3.66
C LEU A 171 -5.04 -6.77 -4.93
N ASP A 172 -5.01 -8.08 -5.12
CA ASP A 172 -5.67 -8.75 -6.25
C ASP A 172 -7.16 -8.39 -6.33
N GLU A 173 -7.88 -8.55 -5.22
CA GLU A 173 -9.32 -8.25 -5.13
C GLU A 173 -9.60 -6.76 -5.34
N ALA A 174 -8.79 -5.87 -4.76
CA ALA A 174 -8.95 -4.43 -4.94
C ALA A 174 -8.72 -3.98 -6.38
N PHE A 175 -7.77 -4.60 -7.10
CA PHE A 175 -7.55 -4.34 -8.52
C PHE A 175 -8.76 -4.79 -9.35
N VAL A 176 -9.29 -5.98 -9.08
CA VAL A 176 -10.50 -6.46 -9.76
C VAL A 176 -11.70 -5.55 -9.47
N GLN A 177 -11.95 -5.20 -8.21
CA GLN A 177 -13.05 -4.30 -7.83
C GLN A 177 -12.93 -2.94 -8.50
N THR A 178 -11.74 -2.33 -8.46
CA THR A 178 -11.52 -1.00 -9.03
C THR A 178 -11.74 -0.98 -10.54
N ASP A 179 -11.30 -2.02 -11.24
CA ASP A 179 -11.49 -2.14 -12.69
C ASP A 179 -12.97 -2.32 -13.08
N VAL A 180 -13.74 -3.06 -12.28
CA VAL A 180 -15.20 -3.18 -12.44
C VAL A 180 -15.90 -1.84 -12.15
N GLU A 181 -15.42 -1.07 -11.17
CA GLU A 181 -15.94 0.27 -10.87
C GLU A 181 -15.64 1.27 -12.01
N ILE A 182 -14.49 1.12 -12.69
CA ILE A 182 -14.15 1.88 -13.90
C ILE A 182 -15.14 1.58 -15.04
N LEU A 183 -15.48 0.31 -15.23
CA LEU A 183 -16.52 -0.09 -16.21
C LEU A 183 -17.89 0.51 -15.88
N ARG A 184 -18.29 0.46 -14.60
CA ARG A 184 -19.59 0.97 -14.13
C ARG A 184 -19.73 2.47 -14.33
N ASP A 185 -18.64 3.21 -14.18
CA ASP A 185 -18.58 4.66 -14.43
C ASP A 185 -18.44 5.01 -15.91
N ARG A 186 -18.56 4.01 -16.80
CA ARG A 186 -18.62 4.15 -18.26
C ARG A 186 -17.32 4.69 -18.88
N VAL A 187 -16.18 4.33 -18.30
CA VAL A 187 -14.86 4.59 -18.88
C VAL A 187 -14.41 3.35 -19.67
N TYR A 188 -14.38 3.47 -20.99
CA TYR A 188 -14.14 2.32 -21.89
C TYR A 188 -12.86 2.42 -22.73
N GLN A 189 -12.52 3.63 -23.17
CA GLN A 189 -11.45 3.87 -24.15
C GLN A 189 -10.15 4.37 -23.52
N SER A 190 -10.23 4.82 -22.27
CA SER A 190 -9.07 5.19 -21.46
C SER A 190 -8.61 3.96 -20.69
N GLY A 191 -7.30 3.80 -20.57
CA GLY A 191 -6.66 2.80 -19.75
C GLY A 191 -5.54 3.41 -18.93
N ALA A 192 -5.01 2.61 -18.01
CA ALA A 192 -3.82 3.00 -17.28
C ALA A 192 -3.01 1.79 -16.80
N THR A 193 -1.69 1.93 -16.85
CA THR A 193 -0.79 1.10 -16.03
C THR A 193 -0.83 1.59 -14.59
N ALA A 194 -0.45 0.73 -13.66
CA ALA A 194 -0.47 1.04 -12.24
C ALA A 194 0.67 0.35 -11.51
N CYS A 195 1.38 1.09 -10.67
CA CYS A 195 2.32 0.54 -9.70
C CYS A 195 1.97 1.10 -8.32
N VAL A 196 1.37 0.26 -7.48
CA VAL A 196 0.90 0.59 -6.13
C VAL A 196 1.83 -0.04 -5.10
N CYS A 197 2.41 0.77 -4.23
CA CYS A 197 3.29 0.34 -3.15
C CYS A 197 2.63 0.58 -1.79
N LEU A 198 2.49 -0.47 -0.99
CA LEU A 198 2.06 -0.41 0.41
C LEU A 198 3.29 -0.59 1.31
N VAL A 199 3.71 0.48 1.98
CA VAL A 199 4.75 0.41 3.02
C VAL A 199 4.07 0.39 4.36
N ARG A 200 4.34 -0.61 5.19
CA ARG A 200 3.64 -0.75 6.47
C ARG A 200 4.51 -1.35 7.56
N PRO A 201 4.27 -0.96 8.82
CA PRO A 201 4.69 -1.75 9.93
C PRO A 201 3.87 -3.04 10.04
N VAL A 202 4.53 -4.12 10.46
CA VAL A 202 3.95 -5.45 10.63
C VAL A 202 4.30 -5.98 12.01
N LEU A 203 3.26 -6.38 12.75
CA LEU A 203 3.36 -7.10 14.01
C LEU A 203 3.14 -8.59 13.71
N ARG A 204 4.20 -9.39 13.82
CA ARG A 204 4.21 -10.84 13.59
C ARG A 204 3.59 -11.60 14.75
N LEU A 205 2.28 -11.39 14.96
CA LEU A 205 1.51 -12.13 15.97
C LEU A 205 1.49 -13.63 15.71
N ASP A 206 1.49 -14.06 14.44
CA ASP A 206 1.64 -15.47 14.07
C ASP A 206 2.92 -16.08 14.68
N LEU A 207 4.07 -15.41 14.49
CA LEU A 207 5.34 -15.83 15.09
C LEU A 207 5.24 -15.85 16.62
N LEU A 208 4.74 -14.77 17.23
CA LEU A 208 4.66 -14.65 18.68
C LEU A 208 3.82 -15.75 19.34
N LEU A 209 2.70 -16.13 18.73
CA LEU A 209 1.82 -17.18 19.24
C LEU A 209 2.41 -18.59 19.06
N GLU A 210 3.34 -18.76 18.12
CA GLU A 210 4.04 -20.02 17.85
C GLU A 210 5.35 -20.16 18.65
N MET A 211 5.95 -19.04 19.08
CA MET A 211 7.18 -19.01 19.88
C MET A 211 7.08 -19.86 21.15
N ARG A 212 8.22 -20.46 21.51
CA ARG A 212 8.41 -21.08 22.83
C ARG A 212 8.54 -19.97 23.89
N PRO A 213 8.12 -20.21 25.15
CA PRO A 213 8.22 -19.21 26.21
C PRO A 213 9.64 -18.64 26.35
N GLU A 214 10.65 -19.48 26.20
CA GLU A 214 12.07 -19.12 26.34
C GLU A 214 12.59 -18.22 25.18
N GLU A 215 11.85 -18.12 24.07
CA GLU A 215 12.23 -17.32 22.90
C GLU A 215 11.73 -15.87 23.00
N ILE A 216 10.79 -15.59 23.91
CA ILE A 216 10.19 -14.26 24.05
C ILE A 216 11.16 -13.34 24.78
N SER A 217 11.77 -12.42 24.03
CA SER A 217 12.70 -11.46 24.61
C SER A 217 11.99 -10.44 25.51
N ASP A 218 12.76 -9.79 26.39
CA ASP A 218 12.25 -8.68 27.20
C ASP A 218 11.65 -7.56 26.34
N ALA A 219 12.23 -7.31 25.17
CA ALA A 219 11.74 -6.32 24.23
C ALA A 219 10.39 -6.73 23.62
N ASP A 220 10.23 -8.00 23.21
CA ASP A 220 8.96 -8.51 22.69
C ASP A 220 7.86 -8.45 23.76
N TRP A 221 8.19 -8.80 25.01
CA TRP A 221 7.28 -8.70 26.15
C TRP A 221 6.92 -7.23 26.48
N ALA A 222 7.88 -6.32 26.43
CA ALA A 222 7.67 -4.90 26.72
C ALA A 222 6.60 -4.27 25.82
N TRP A 223 6.38 -4.81 24.61
CA TRP A 223 5.30 -4.39 23.71
C TRP A 223 3.90 -4.53 24.33
N PHE A 224 3.70 -5.55 25.16
CA PHE A 224 2.41 -5.88 25.78
C PHE A 224 2.29 -5.43 27.24
N SER A 225 3.34 -4.80 27.78
CA SER A 225 3.36 -4.31 29.16
C SER A 225 2.53 -3.02 29.33
N VAL A 226 1.97 -2.83 30.53
CA VAL A 226 0.82 -1.98 30.88
C VAL A 226 0.97 -0.47 30.57
N GLU A 227 2.17 0.03 30.25
CA GLU A 227 2.44 1.45 30.00
C GLU A 227 2.41 1.89 28.52
N ARG A 228 2.07 1.01 27.56
CA ARG A 228 2.04 1.37 26.12
C ARG A 228 0.70 1.03 25.44
N GLN A 229 -0.40 1.57 25.98
CA GLN A 229 -1.76 1.43 25.43
C GLN A 229 -2.00 2.20 24.11
N LYS A 230 -1.01 2.32 23.21
CA LYS A 230 -1.20 2.79 21.83
C LYS A 230 -0.58 1.77 20.86
N PRO A 231 -1.27 0.65 20.57
CA PRO A 231 -0.74 -0.43 19.71
C PRO A 231 -0.47 0.02 18.26
N ASN A 232 -1.01 1.17 17.86
CA ASN A 232 -0.81 1.76 16.52
C ASN A 232 0.43 2.67 16.43
N VAL A 233 1.19 2.81 17.51
CA VAL A 233 2.46 3.54 17.53
C VAL A 233 3.59 2.53 17.67
N ILE A 234 4.29 2.28 16.56
CA ILE A 234 5.54 1.53 16.64
C ILE A 234 6.56 2.42 17.35
N PRO A 235 7.06 2.06 18.54
CA PRO A 235 8.08 2.81 19.24
C PRO A 235 9.27 3.00 18.31
N ALA A 236 9.87 4.19 18.32
CA ALA A 236 11.07 4.50 17.55
C ALA A 236 12.32 3.69 17.99
N SER A 237 12.18 2.74 18.93
CA SER A 237 13.25 1.88 19.41
C SER A 237 13.70 0.88 18.34
N THR A 238 14.95 0.46 18.48
CA THR A 238 15.74 -0.30 17.52
C THR A 238 15.13 -1.68 17.20
N PRO A 239 14.70 -2.02 15.97
CA PRO A 239 14.17 -3.36 15.63
C PRO A 239 15.14 -4.53 15.83
N SER A 240 16.46 -4.30 15.97
CA SER A 240 17.36 -5.38 16.41
C SER A 240 17.05 -5.88 17.83
N GLN A 241 16.15 -5.22 18.57
CA GLN A 241 15.66 -5.63 19.88
C GLN A 241 14.38 -6.50 19.81
N HIS A 242 13.51 -6.32 18.81
CA HIS A 242 12.22 -7.03 18.72
C HIS A 242 12.22 -8.10 17.61
N ALA A 243 11.83 -9.33 17.93
CA ALA A 243 11.60 -10.37 16.93
C ALA A 243 10.24 -10.21 16.23
N ILE A 244 9.29 -9.50 16.84
CA ILE A 244 7.90 -9.49 16.38
C ILE A 244 7.51 -8.27 15.54
N VAL A 245 8.40 -7.30 15.35
CA VAL A 245 8.12 -6.07 14.61
C VAL A 245 9.01 -5.99 13.38
N GLN A 246 8.40 -5.79 12.21
CA GLN A 246 9.10 -5.57 10.93
C GLN A 246 8.44 -4.44 10.13
N ALA A 247 9.20 -3.88 9.19
CA ALA A 247 8.72 -3.00 8.14
C ALA A 247 8.74 -3.78 6.84
N ASP A 248 7.62 -3.81 6.12
CA ASP A 248 7.56 -4.44 4.81
C ASP A 248 7.08 -3.43 3.76
N ILE A 249 7.57 -3.61 2.54
CA ILE A 249 7.03 -2.98 1.33
C ILE A 249 6.40 -4.06 0.46
N THR A 250 5.15 -3.87 0.07
CA THR A 250 4.47 -4.71 -0.92
C THR A 250 4.17 -3.87 -2.15
N VAL A 251 4.57 -4.34 -3.33
CA VAL A 251 4.32 -3.69 -4.61
C VAL A 251 3.38 -4.56 -5.42
N ALA A 252 2.21 -4.01 -5.79
CA ALA A 252 1.32 -4.57 -6.82
C ALA A 252 1.48 -3.74 -8.08
N HIS A 253 1.83 -4.38 -9.20
CA HIS A 253 1.99 -3.67 -10.46
C HIS A 253 1.29 -4.35 -11.63
N LEU A 254 0.89 -3.51 -12.57
CA LEU A 254 0.09 -3.80 -13.74
C LEU A 254 0.59 -2.89 -14.86
N GLY A 255 1.08 -3.44 -15.97
CA GLY A 255 1.77 -2.66 -17.02
C GLY A 255 3.28 -2.59 -16.85
N ASP A 256 3.88 -1.46 -17.24
CA ASP A 256 5.33 -1.25 -17.36
C ASP A 256 5.90 -0.06 -16.57
N SER A 257 5.07 0.59 -15.75
CA SER A 257 5.57 1.39 -14.62
C SER A 257 6.37 0.50 -13.65
N ARG A 258 7.47 1.03 -13.09
CA ARG A 258 8.37 0.25 -12.20
C ARG A 258 8.59 0.92 -10.85
N ALA A 259 8.91 0.07 -9.88
CA ALA A 259 9.39 0.44 -8.55
C ALA A 259 10.77 -0.17 -8.33
N VAL A 260 11.78 0.67 -8.06
CA VAL A 260 13.18 0.28 -7.91
C VAL A 260 13.70 0.74 -6.55
N LEU A 261 14.09 -0.21 -5.72
CA LEU A 261 14.73 0.02 -4.43
C LEU A 261 16.23 0.15 -4.63
N ALA A 262 16.80 1.30 -4.26
CA ALA A 262 18.22 1.54 -4.27
C ALA A 262 18.80 1.45 -2.85
N TYR A 263 19.77 0.58 -2.68
CA TYR A 263 20.51 0.40 -1.43
C TYR A 263 21.64 1.42 -1.33
N THR A 264 22.06 1.75 -0.11
CA THR A 264 23.10 2.77 0.14
C THR A 264 24.47 2.44 -0.48
N ASP A 265 24.74 1.17 -0.76
CA ASP A 265 25.92 0.65 -1.45
C ASP A 265 25.85 0.84 -2.99
N GLY A 266 24.72 1.30 -3.51
CA GLY A 266 24.47 1.50 -4.94
C GLY A 266 23.78 0.34 -5.64
N HIS A 267 23.48 -0.77 -4.96
CA HIS A 267 22.76 -1.88 -5.57
C HIS A 267 21.30 -1.50 -5.87
N ALA A 268 20.80 -1.85 -7.06
CA ALA A 268 19.40 -1.67 -7.44
C ALA A 268 18.63 -2.99 -7.37
N GLU A 269 17.49 -2.99 -6.70
CA GLU A 269 16.54 -4.11 -6.70
C GLU A 269 15.20 -3.64 -7.25
N ARG A 270 14.82 -4.17 -8.41
CA ARG A 270 13.46 -4.00 -8.95
C ARG A 270 12.47 -4.73 -8.06
N LEU A 271 11.45 -4.02 -7.57
CA LEU A 271 10.35 -4.56 -6.76
C LEU A 271 9.14 -4.97 -7.60
N THR A 272 8.98 -4.41 -8.80
CA THR A 272 8.06 -4.94 -9.82
C THR A 272 8.60 -6.24 -10.43
N HIS A 273 7.79 -6.93 -11.23
CA HIS A 273 8.20 -8.18 -11.87
C HIS A 273 9.37 -7.92 -12.84
N PRO A 274 10.32 -8.88 -12.99
CA PRO A 274 11.50 -8.68 -13.85
C PRO A 274 11.17 -8.39 -15.32
N SER A 275 10.05 -8.93 -15.80
CA SER A 275 9.49 -8.60 -17.10
C SER A 275 8.31 -7.67 -16.93
N ASP A 276 8.37 -6.51 -17.58
CA ASP A 276 7.23 -5.62 -17.73
C ASP A 276 6.11 -6.31 -18.51
N HIS A 277 4.87 -5.87 -18.30
CA HIS A 277 3.69 -6.44 -18.95
C HIS A 277 3.48 -5.91 -20.38
N LYS A 278 4.56 -5.70 -21.15
CA LYS A 278 4.46 -5.26 -22.55
C LYS A 278 3.87 -6.39 -23.41
N ALA A 279 3.04 -6.05 -24.39
CA ALA A 279 2.36 -7.02 -25.23
C ALA A 279 3.32 -7.89 -26.06
N GLY A 280 4.51 -7.37 -26.38
CA GLY A 280 5.58 -8.12 -27.03
C GLY A 280 6.31 -9.12 -26.12
N CYS A 281 6.11 -9.07 -24.79
CA CYS A 281 6.71 -10.04 -23.89
C CYS A 281 6.10 -11.43 -24.11
N GLU A 282 6.94 -12.47 -24.20
CA GLU A 282 6.51 -13.86 -24.39
C GLU A 282 5.46 -14.32 -23.35
N ARG A 283 5.58 -13.89 -22.09
CA ARG A 283 4.64 -14.26 -21.02
C ARG A 283 3.24 -13.73 -21.31
N ASP A 284 3.12 -12.45 -21.64
CA ASP A 284 1.83 -11.83 -21.90
C ASP A 284 1.31 -12.12 -23.30
N ALA A 285 2.17 -12.27 -24.31
CA ALA A 285 1.78 -12.67 -25.66
C ALA A 285 1.11 -14.05 -25.68
N ARG A 286 1.74 -15.07 -25.05
CA ARG A 286 1.17 -16.43 -24.95
C ARG A 286 -0.18 -16.42 -24.23
N ARG A 287 -0.28 -15.64 -23.15
CA ARG A 287 -1.53 -15.48 -22.38
C ARG A 287 -2.63 -14.87 -23.26
N VAL A 288 -2.35 -13.75 -23.91
CA VAL A 288 -3.26 -13.06 -24.83
C VAL A 288 -3.78 -14.00 -25.92
N GLU A 289 -2.88 -14.75 -26.57
CA GLU A 289 -3.22 -15.69 -27.63
C GLU A 289 -4.06 -16.88 -27.13
N SER A 290 -3.75 -17.41 -25.95
CA SER A 290 -4.52 -18.50 -25.33
C SER A 290 -5.97 -18.12 -25.00
N LEU A 291 -6.23 -16.82 -24.79
CA LEU A 291 -7.55 -16.26 -24.49
C LEU A 291 -8.30 -15.82 -25.75
N GLY A 292 -7.76 -16.09 -26.95
CA GLY A 292 -8.37 -15.76 -28.23
C GLY A 292 -8.11 -14.33 -28.72
N GLY A 293 -7.21 -13.59 -28.08
CA GLY A 293 -6.61 -12.40 -28.66
C GLY A 293 -5.46 -12.74 -29.61
N TRP A 294 -4.80 -11.73 -30.16
CA TRP A 294 -3.55 -11.91 -30.91
C TRP A 294 -2.58 -10.77 -30.59
N VAL A 295 -1.28 -11.00 -30.77
CA VAL A 295 -0.27 -9.94 -30.71
C VAL A 295 0.27 -9.68 -32.10
N PHE A 296 0.20 -8.42 -32.55
CA PHE A 296 0.74 -7.99 -33.84
C PHE A 296 1.44 -6.64 -33.67
N GLY A 297 2.69 -6.54 -34.14
CA GLY A 297 3.50 -5.32 -34.00
C GLY A 297 3.71 -4.90 -32.54
N GLU A 298 3.96 -5.87 -31.66
CA GLU A 298 4.09 -5.67 -30.20
C GLU A 298 2.86 -5.01 -29.54
N ARG A 299 1.68 -5.23 -30.12
CA ARG A 299 0.41 -4.71 -29.62
C ARG A 299 -0.65 -5.80 -29.52
N VAL A 300 -1.38 -5.82 -28.41
CA VAL A 300 -2.59 -6.63 -28.22
C VAL A 300 -3.64 -6.20 -29.23
N ASN A 301 -4.09 -7.16 -30.03
CA ASN A 301 -5.03 -7.00 -31.14
C ASN A 301 -4.61 -5.90 -32.13
N GLY A 302 -3.31 -5.61 -32.24
CA GLY A 302 -2.76 -4.51 -33.05
C GLY A 302 -3.01 -3.09 -32.50
N MET A 303 -3.54 -2.96 -31.29
CA MET A 303 -3.99 -1.69 -30.70
C MET A 303 -3.15 -1.25 -29.49
N LEU A 304 -3.08 -2.07 -28.44
CA LEU A 304 -2.51 -1.67 -27.15
C LEU A 304 -1.10 -2.26 -26.93
N ALA A 305 -0.12 -1.44 -26.58
CA ALA A 305 1.28 -1.86 -26.39
C ALA A 305 1.50 -2.68 -25.09
N ILE A 306 0.52 -2.70 -24.21
CA ILE A 306 0.57 -3.33 -22.89
C ILE A 306 -0.42 -4.51 -22.84
N GLY A 307 -0.01 -5.62 -22.24
CA GLY A 307 -0.85 -6.81 -22.03
C GLY A 307 -1.74 -6.72 -20.79
N ARG A 308 -1.41 -5.83 -19.83
CA ARG A 308 -2.14 -5.68 -18.58
C ARG A 308 -2.35 -4.21 -18.19
N ALA A 309 -3.61 -3.81 -18.01
CA ALA A 309 -4.00 -2.45 -17.67
C ALA A 309 -5.37 -2.40 -16.98
N PHE A 310 -5.58 -1.33 -16.22
CA PHE A 310 -6.91 -0.89 -15.81
C PHE A 310 -7.62 -0.23 -17.00
N GLY A 311 -8.94 -0.26 -17.02
CA GLY A 311 -9.70 0.33 -18.12
C GLY A 311 -9.58 -0.52 -19.39
N ASP A 312 -9.46 0.09 -20.57
CA ASP A 312 -9.36 -0.63 -21.86
C ASP A 312 -10.42 -1.74 -22.05
N TRP A 313 -11.64 -1.50 -21.56
CA TRP A 313 -12.69 -2.52 -21.53
C TRP A 313 -13.10 -3.02 -22.91
N SER A 314 -12.82 -2.24 -23.96
CA SER A 314 -12.95 -2.67 -25.35
C SER A 314 -12.01 -3.83 -25.73
N LEU A 315 -10.90 -4.01 -25.00
CA LEU A 315 -9.83 -4.98 -25.29
C LEU A 315 -9.72 -6.12 -24.26
N LYS A 316 -10.53 -6.11 -23.19
CA LYS A 316 -10.50 -7.18 -22.17
C LYS A 316 -11.06 -8.51 -22.66
N LEU A 317 -11.97 -8.50 -23.63
CA LEU A 317 -12.58 -9.71 -24.18
C LEU A 317 -12.05 -10.04 -25.59
N PRO A 318 -12.03 -11.33 -25.96
CA PRO A 318 -11.58 -11.73 -27.29
C PRO A 318 -12.45 -11.09 -28.40
N PRO A 319 -11.86 -10.78 -29.56
CA PRO A 319 -12.58 -10.19 -30.67
C PRO A 319 -13.69 -11.13 -31.18
N GLY A 320 -14.94 -10.65 -31.20
CA GLY A 320 -16.10 -11.45 -31.63
C GLY A 320 -17.39 -10.64 -31.74
N LYS A 321 -18.50 -11.27 -32.20
CA LYS A 321 -19.81 -10.61 -32.40
C LYS A 321 -20.37 -9.90 -31.15
N ALA A 322 -19.90 -10.25 -29.96
CA ALA A 322 -20.30 -9.65 -28.68
C ALA A 322 -19.53 -8.37 -28.30
N ASN A 323 -18.38 -8.11 -28.93
CA ASN A 323 -17.52 -6.96 -28.67
C ASN A 323 -17.05 -6.35 -30.01
N PRO A 324 -17.96 -5.73 -30.80
CA PRO A 324 -17.59 -5.16 -32.08
C PRO A 324 -16.60 -4.00 -31.85
N PRO A 325 -15.49 -3.94 -32.60
CA PRO A 325 -14.35 -3.07 -32.30
C PRO A 325 -14.64 -1.56 -32.39
N TYR A 326 -15.85 -1.12 -32.73
CA TYR A 326 -16.16 0.28 -33.04
C TYR A 326 -17.55 0.80 -32.61
N SER A 327 -18.27 0.11 -31.71
CA SER A 327 -19.53 0.68 -31.18
C SER A 327 -19.97 0.00 -29.87
N PRO A 328 -20.00 0.73 -28.74
CA PRO A 328 -20.74 0.26 -27.58
C PRO A 328 -22.23 0.42 -27.89
N THR A 329 -22.83 -0.54 -28.58
CA THR A 329 -24.28 -0.65 -28.55
C THR A 329 -24.69 -0.87 -27.09
N SER A 330 -25.69 -0.14 -26.58
CA SER A 330 -26.13 -0.25 -25.17
C SER A 330 -26.35 -1.70 -24.72
N GLY A 331 -26.71 -2.61 -25.63
CA GLY A 331 -26.92 -4.03 -25.33
C GLY A 331 -25.65 -4.84 -25.03
N ALA A 332 -24.46 -4.45 -25.52
CA ALA A 332 -23.20 -5.11 -25.13
C ALA A 332 -22.79 -4.73 -23.70
N PHE A 333 -23.08 -3.49 -23.31
CA PHE A 333 -22.84 -2.94 -21.99
C PHE A 333 -23.71 -3.60 -20.92
N ASP A 334 -25.02 -3.71 -21.16
CA ASP A 334 -25.92 -4.38 -20.22
C ASP A 334 -25.54 -5.86 -20.04
N ARG A 335 -25.02 -6.51 -21.10
CA ARG A 335 -24.50 -7.89 -21.01
C ARG A 335 -23.26 -7.99 -20.12
N LEU A 336 -22.32 -7.04 -20.20
CA LEU A 336 -21.13 -7.05 -19.34
C LEU A 336 -21.49 -6.77 -17.88
N LEU A 337 -22.34 -5.77 -17.62
CA LEU A 337 -22.78 -5.48 -16.26
C LEU A 337 -23.60 -6.62 -15.65
N ASN A 338 -24.40 -7.32 -16.45
CA ASN A 338 -25.16 -8.49 -15.99
C ASN A 338 -24.25 -9.66 -15.57
N ILE A 339 -23.01 -9.75 -16.07
CA ILE A 339 -22.03 -10.76 -15.62
C ILE A 339 -21.55 -10.47 -14.20
N PHE A 340 -21.41 -9.20 -13.82
CA PHE A 340 -20.84 -8.78 -12.52
C PHE A 340 -21.90 -8.39 -11.47
N GLY A 341 -23.19 -8.64 -11.71
CA GLY A 341 -24.26 -8.37 -10.73
C GLY A 341 -24.33 -6.93 -10.20
N THR A 342 -25.01 -6.72 -9.07
CA THR A 342 -25.31 -5.37 -8.53
C THR A 342 -24.26 -4.86 -7.52
N SER A 343 -23.55 -5.73 -6.79
CA SER A 343 -22.54 -5.31 -5.79
C SER A 343 -21.10 -5.45 -6.31
N PRO A 344 -20.28 -4.38 -6.35
CA PRO A 344 -18.89 -4.44 -6.83
C PRO A 344 -18.00 -5.34 -5.98
N SER A 345 -18.15 -5.31 -4.65
CA SER A 345 -17.30 -6.05 -3.72
C SER A 345 -17.52 -7.56 -3.80
N HIS A 346 -18.78 -8.00 -3.84
CA HIS A 346 -19.11 -9.42 -3.93
C HIS A 346 -18.79 -9.99 -5.32
N ALA A 347 -18.98 -9.18 -6.37
CA ALA A 347 -18.61 -9.55 -7.73
C ALA A 347 -17.09 -9.63 -7.93
N ALA A 348 -16.32 -8.77 -7.26
CA ALA A 348 -14.86 -8.83 -7.28
C ALA A 348 -14.34 -10.06 -6.53
N GLU A 349 -14.89 -10.37 -5.36
CA GLU A 349 -14.54 -11.57 -4.61
C GLU A 349 -14.84 -12.85 -5.43
N GLN A 350 -16.01 -12.91 -6.08
CA GLN A 350 -16.38 -14.03 -6.93
C GLN A 350 -15.56 -14.08 -8.23
N ALA A 351 -15.30 -12.95 -8.89
CA ALA A 351 -14.48 -12.90 -10.11
C ALA A 351 -13.00 -13.23 -9.84
N ALA A 352 -12.46 -12.79 -8.70
CA ALA A 352 -11.13 -13.17 -8.23
C ALA A 352 -11.08 -14.67 -7.89
N ALA A 353 -12.13 -15.21 -7.24
CA ALA A 353 -12.24 -16.64 -6.95
C ALA A 353 -12.38 -17.52 -8.21
N GLU A 354 -13.11 -17.03 -9.22
CA GLU A 354 -13.30 -17.72 -10.51
C GLU A 354 -12.12 -17.51 -11.49
N ARG A 355 -11.16 -16.64 -11.15
CA ARG A 355 -9.96 -16.30 -11.97
C ARG A 355 -10.29 -16.12 -13.45
N LYS A 356 -11.34 -15.37 -13.76
CA LYS A 356 -11.72 -15.14 -15.16
C LYS A 356 -10.69 -14.22 -15.81
N GLU A 357 -9.78 -14.82 -16.57
CA GLU A 357 -8.68 -14.11 -17.20
C GLU A 357 -9.14 -13.36 -18.45
N TYR A 358 -8.66 -12.13 -18.61
CA TYR A 358 -8.98 -11.23 -19.74
C TYR A 358 -7.82 -11.16 -20.72
N VAL A 359 -8.12 -10.84 -21.98
CA VAL A 359 -7.11 -10.57 -23.01
C VAL A 359 -6.19 -9.43 -22.55
N VAL A 360 -6.74 -8.26 -22.23
CA VAL A 360 -6.04 -7.23 -21.43
C VAL A 360 -6.38 -7.44 -19.95
N SER A 361 -5.41 -7.95 -19.19
CA SER A 361 -5.64 -8.35 -17.79
C SER A 361 -5.58 -7.16 -16.83
N ASN A 362 -6.40 -7.19 -15.78
CA ASN A 362 -6.31 -6.33 -14.60
C ASN A 362 -5.64 -7.03 -13.41
N ALA A 363 -5.21 -8.28 -13.55
CA ALA A 363 -4.55 -9.02 -12.48
C ALA A 363 -3.13 -8.49 -12.25
N PRO A 364 -2.84 -7.92 -11.06
CA PRO A 364 -1.50 -7.42 -10.77
C PRO A 364 -0.54 -8.56 -10.51
N ASP A 365 0.74 -8.29 -10.73
CA ASP A 365 1.81 -9.08 -10.13
C ASP A 365 2.22 -8.40 -8.82
N VAL A 366 2.14 -9.16 -7.72
CA VAL A 366 2.40 -8.67 -6.36
C VAL A 366 3.69 -9.26 -5.80
N ARG A 367 4.53 -8.41 -5.20
CA ARG A 367 5.78 -8.82 -4.52
C ARG A 367 5.94 -8.08 -3.20
N SER A 368 6.36 -8.79 -2.16
CA SER A 368 6.72 -8.21 -0.87
C SER A 368 8.21 -8.34 -0.59
N VAL A 369 8.78 -7.33 0.05
CA VAL A 369 10.16 -7.32 0.55
C VAL A 369 10.16 -6.77 1.97
N SER A 370 10.87 -7.44 2.88
CA SER A 370 11.08 -6.87 4.21
C SER A 370 12.18 -5.83 4.15
N LEU A 371 11.90 -4.66 4.69
CA LEU A 371 12.88 -3.59 4.85
C LEU A 371 13.65 -3.70 6.18
N THR A 372 13.36 -4.74 6.97
CA THR A 372 14.03 -4.99 8.26
C THR A 372 15.24 -5.89 8.02
N PRO A 373 16.44 -5.52 8.50
CA PRO A 373 17.60 -6.40 8.41
C PRO A 373 17.34 -7.72 9.14
N GLU A 374 17.65 -8.85 8.52
CA GLU A 374 17.52 -10.16 9.17
C GLU A 374 18.42 -10.21 10.42
N ARG A 375 17.87 -10.73 11.54
CA ARG A 375 18.69 -11.07 12.69
C ARG A 375 19.60 -12.24 12.29
N PRO A 376 20.92 -12.18 12.53
CA PRO A 376 21.75 -13.37 12.39
C PRO A 376 21.15 -14.47 13.29
N ALA A 377 20.91 -15.64 12.72
CA ALA A 377 20.33 -16.76 13.45
C ALA A 377 21.15 -17.00 14.73
N GLN A 378 20.51 -16.86 15.90
CA GLN A 378 21.11 -17.31 17.14
C GLN A 378 21.23 -18.82 17.05
N VAL A 379 22.43 -19.32 16.74
CA VAL A 379 22.73 -20.75 16.81
C VAL A 379 22.42 -21.18 18.23
N PRO A 380 21.44 -22.06 18.47
CA PRO A 380 21.20 -22.59 19.80
C PRO A 380 22.49 -23.30 20.23
N GLY A 381 23.03 -22.96 21.39
CA GLY A 381 24.17 -23.64 21.99
C GLY A 381 23.87 -25.14 22.11
N GLY A 382 24.30 -25.91 21.12
CA GLY A 382 23.98 -27.31 20.94
C GLY A 382 25.24 -28.06 20.55
N ILE A 383 25.70 -28.87 21.50
CA ILE A 383 26.84 -29.79 21.47
C ILE A 383 27.11 -30.34 20.06
N ARG A 384 28.34 -30.13 19.56
CA ARG A 384 28.90 -30.81 18.38
C ARG A 384 28.73 -32.32 18.56
N ARG A 385 27.76 -32.93 17.88
CA ARG A 385 27.79 -34.36 17.58
C ARG A 385 28.41 -34.55 16.20
N ASN A 386 29.65 -35.01 16.20
CA ASN A 386 30.30 -35.55 15.02
C ASN A 386 29.62 -36.87 14.65
N SER A 387 29.09 -36.98 13.43
CA SER A 387 29.05 -38.26 12.72
C SER A 387 28.93 -38.03 11.20
N PRO A 388 29.53 -38.90 10.36
CA PRO A 388 29.85 -38.59 8.97
C PRO A 388 28.85 -39.16 7.96
N SER A 389 28.73 -38.45 6.84
CA SER A 389 28.42 -38.87 5.46
C SER A 389 27.26 -39.85 5.18
N SER A 390 26.33 -39.41 4.31
CA SER A 390 26.03 -40.16 3.07
C SER A 390 25.25 -39.31 2.04
N ARG A 391 25.91 -39.10 0.90
CA ARG A 391 25.41 -38.96 -0.48
C ARG A 391 23.97 -38.47 -0.69
N ALA A 392 23.84 -37.28 -1.27
CA ALA A 392 22.71 -36.90 -2.13
C ALA A 392 23.26 -36.41 -3.48
N SER A 393 22.64 -36.93 -4.53
CA SER A 393 22.93 -36.74 -5.95
C SER A 393 22.77 -35.30 -6.42
N GLU A 394 23.75 -34.83 -7.19
CA GLU A 394 23.71 -33.58 -7.95
C GLU A 394 22.66 -33.69 -9.08
N SER A 395 21.61 -32.88 -9.00
CA SER A 395 20.83 -32.47 -10.17
C SER A 395 21.05 -30.98 -10.37
N GLN A 396 21.83 -30.65 -11.40
CA GLN A 396 22.13 -29.30 -11.84
C GLN A 396 20.87 -28.66 -12.43
N THR A 397 20.33 -27.65 -11.74
CA THR A 397 19.48 -26.62 -12.33
C THR A 397 20.21 -25.30 -12.19
N ALA A 398 20.67 -24.77 -13.32
CA ALA A 398 21.26 -23.44 -13.41
C ALA A 398 20.18 -22.39 -13.04
N MET A 399 20.22 -21.90 -11.81
CA MET A 399 19.50 -20.68 -11.42
C MET A 399 20.48 -19.50 -11.55
N SER A 400 20.12 -18.54 -12.39
CA SER A 400 20.70 -17.20 -12.38
C SER A 400 20.53 -16.61 -10.98
N GLY A 401 21.63 -16.49 -10.24
CA GLY A 401 21.63 -15.91 -8.90
C GLY A 401 21.31 -14.43 -8.95
N GLN A 402 20.05 -14.07 -8.70
CA GLN A 402 19.75 -12.72 -8.22
C GLN A 402 20.24 -12.63 -6.78
N GLU A 403 21.31 -11.87 -6.55
CA GLU A 403 21.74 -11.51 -5.20
C GLU A 403 20.61 -10.73 -4.52
N THR A 404 19.92 -11.38 -3.59
CA THR A 404 18.85 -10.75 -2.80
C THR A 404 19.43 -9.61 -1.96
N GLY A 405 18.62 -8.59 -1.65
CA GLY A 405 19.00 -7.46 -0.79
C GLY A 405 19.35 -7.81 0.67
N ALA A 406 19.52 -9.09 1.00
CA ALA A 406 19.77 -9.57 2.35
C ALA A 406 21.00 -8.89 2.98
N GLY A 407 20.78 -8.17 4.08
CA GLY A 407 21.83 -7.46 4.82
C GLY A 407 22.23 -6.08 4.25
N ARG A 408 21.66 -5.64 3.13
CA ARG A 408 21.88 -4.30 2.59
C ARG A 408 20.99 -3.27 3.29
N VAL A 409 21.45 -2.02 3.39
CA VAL A 409 20.69 -0.93 4.02
C VAL A 409 19.86 -0.20 2.96
N PRO A 410 18.51 -0.22 3.04
CA PRO A 410 17.65 0.50 2.11
C PRO A 410 17.95 2.01 2.13
N GLY A 411 18.27 2.58 0.97
CA GLY A 411 18.56 4.01 0.82
C GLY A 411 17.32 4.79 0.42
N LEU A 412 16.82 4.50 -0.79
CA LEU A 412 15.66 5.16 -1.39
C LEU A 412 14.87 4.20 -2.28
N LEU A 413 13.63 4.55 -2.58
CA LEU A 413 12.78 3.90 -3.57
C LEU A 413 12.43 4.92 -4.66
N VAL A 414 12.51 4.50 -5.92
CA VAL A 414 12.04 5.27 -7.08
C VAL A 414 10.84 4.54 -7.68
N LEU A 415 9.69 5.23 -7.78
CA LEU A 415 8.58 4.83 -8.65
C LEU A 415 8.63 5.71 -9.91
N GLY A 416 8.48 5.11 -11.08
CA GLY A 416 8.49 5.84 -12.35
C GLY A 416 7.63 5.16 -13.41
N CYS A 417 7.08 5.96 -14.32
CA CYS A 417 6.39 5.47 -15.52
C CYS A 417 7.38 4.99 -16.59
N ASP A 418 6.85 4.49 -17.71
CA ASP A 418 7.66 3.95 -18.81
C ASP A 418 8.58 5.03 -19.43
N GLY A 419 8.16 6.29 -19.45
CA GLY A 419 8.94 7.41 -19.99
C GLY A 419 10.30 7.59 -19.32
N LEU A 420 10.46 7.16 -18.06
CA LEU A 420 11.78 7.06 -17.40
C LEU A 420 12.50 5.76 -17.79
N PHE A 421 11.79 4.63 -17.69
CA PHE A 421 12.38 3.30 -17.71
C PHE A 421 12.64 2.72 -19.11
N ASP A 422 12.12 3.36 -20.15
CA ASP A 422 12.44 3.08 -21.55
C ASP A 422 13.81 3.66 -21.96
N VAL A 423 14.28 4.70 -21.26
CA VAL A 423 15.57 5.36 -21.53
C VAL A 423 16.62 5.15 -20.43
N CYS A 424 16.21 4.65 -19.27
CA CYS A 424 17.08 4.34 -18.13
C CYS A 424 16.84 2.93 -17.61
N SER A 425 17.91 2.16 -17.42
CA SER A 425 17.83 0.88 -16.71
C SER A 425 17.68 1.10 -15.21
N ASP A 426 17.16 0.10 -14.49
CA ASP A 426 16.94 0.17 -13.04
C ASP A 426 18.21 0.55 -12.27
N GLN A 427 19.35 -0.05 -12.67
CA GLN A 427 20.65 0.22 -12.06
C GLN A 427 21.15 1.64 -12.33
N VAL A 428 20.85 2.20 -13.51
CA VAL A 428 21.18 3.59 -13.86
C VAL A 428 20.32 4.55 -13.04
N VAL A 429 19.01 4.32 -12.94
CA VAL A 429 18.11 5.14 -12.11
C VAL A 429 18.55 5.16 -10.66
N ALA A 430 18.86 3.99 -10.09
CA ALA A 430 19.35 3.89 -8.71
C ALA A 430 20.66 4.66 -8.49
N HIS A 431 21.62 4.51 -9.42
CA HIS A 431 22.92 5.19 -9.34
C HIS A 431 22.76 6.72 -9.41
N LEU A 432 22.00 7.22 -10.40
CA LEU A 432 21.76 8.65 -10.58
C LEU A 432 21.03 9.25 -9.38
N ALA A 433 19.98 8.59 -8.88
CA ALA A 433 19.22 9.08 -7.72
C ALA A 433 20.11 9.23 -6.48
N LEU A 434 20.97 8.24 -6.21
CA LEU A 434 21.92 8.29 -5.08
C LEU A 434 22.98 9.37 -5.28
N GLU A 435 23.49 9.54 -6.50
CA GLU A 435 24.51 10.54 -6.81
C GLU A 435 23.97 11.97 -6.69
N PHE A 436 22.77 12.22 -7.23
CA PHE A 436 22.09 13.51 -7.09
C PHE A 436 21.85 13.86 -5.62
N LEU A 437 21.40 12.90 -4.80
CA LEU A 437 21.23 13.13 -3.37
C LEU A 437 22.57 13.47 -2.69
N ARG A 438 23.66 12.75 -2.99
CA ARG A 438 24.98 13.05 -2.41
C ARG A 438 25.45 14.47 -2.76
N GLN A 439 25.24 14.90 -4.00
CA GLN A 439 25.55 16.26 -4.45
C GLN A 439 24.68 17.30 -3.75
N LEU A 440 23.37 17.05 -3.62
CA LEU A 440 22.45 17.94 -2.91
C LEU A 440 22.81 18.10 -1.43
N VAL A 441 23.18 17.02 -0.74
CA VAL A 441 23.67 17.09 0.66
C VAL A 441 24.93 17.94 0.76
N ALA A 442 25.88 17.76 -0.17
CA ALA A 442 27.15 18.47 -0.15
C ALA A 442 27.00 19.99 -0.37
N VAL A 443 26.05 20.40 -1.21
CA VAL A 443 25.81 21.82 -1.54
C VAL A 443 24.80 22.48 -0.59
N HIS A 444 23.78 21.73 -0.15
CA HIS A 444 22.66 22.21 0.65
C HIS A 444 22.39 21.31 1.86
N PRO A 445 23.27 21.30 2.88
CA PRO A 445 23.13 20.42 4.04
C PRO A 445 21.87 20.68 4.89
N ASP A 446 21.35 21.91 4.85
CA ASP A 446 20.15 22.34 5.57
C ASP A 446 18.83 21.99 4.86
N MET A 447 18.91 21.40 3.65
CA MET A 447 17.74 21.00 2.87
C MET A 447 16.95 19.90 3.59
N SER A 448 15.62 19.97 3.56
CA SER A 448 14.79 18.91 4.13
C SER A 448 14.82 17.65 3.25
N PRO A 449 14.65 16.44 3.82
CA PRO A 449 14.57 15.22 3.03
C PRO A 449 13.49 15.23 1.92
N CYS A 450 12.36 15.90 2.14
CA CYS A 450 11.30 16.03 1.12
C CYS A 450 11.73 16.92 -0.04
N GLU A 451 12.40 18.04 0.23
CA GLU A 451 12.96 18.92 -0.81
C GLU A 451 14.04 18.20 -1.62
N ALA A 452 14.92 17.45 -0.95
CA ALA A 452 15.95 16.65 -1.61
C ALA A 452 15.34 15.57 -2.51
N ALA A 453 14.31 14.85 -2.03
CA ALA A 453 13.60 13.86 -2.82
C ALA A 453 12.93 14.49 -4.05
N LYS A 454 12.30 15.66 -3.89
CA LYS A 454 11.64 16.38 -5.00
C LYS A 454 12.66 16.88 -6.03
N ALA A 455 13.79 17.43 -5.58
CA ALA A 455 14.87 17.86 -6.46
C ALA A 455 15.45 16.67 -7.23
N THR A 456 15.66 15.54 -6.55
CA THR A 456 16.13 14.29 -7.17
C THR A 456 15.16 13.79 -8.24
N ALA A 457 13.85 13.78 -7.95
CA ALA A 457 12.82 13.40 -8.92
C ALA A 457 12.87 14.30 -10.17
N ARG A 458 13.01 15.62 -9.98
CA ARG A 458 13.14 16.58 -11.10
C ARG A 458 14.41 16.35 -11.93
N MET A 459 15.54 16.07 -11.27
CA MET A 459 16.80 15.80 -11.97
C MET A 459 16.75 14.49 -12.78
N LEU A 460 16.03 13.47 -12.29
CA LEU A 460 15.79 12.23 -13.05
C LEU A 460 14.94 12.48 -14.29
N ILE A 461 13.97 13.39 -14.23
CA ILE A 461 13.17 13.79 -15.39
C ILE A 461 14.01 14.55 -16.42
N GLU A 462 14.83 15.50 -15.97
CA GLU A 462 15.73 16.24 -16.87
C GLU A 462 16.73 15.29 -17.56
N GLU A 463 17.25 14.30 -16.82
CA GLU A 463 18.08 13.25 -17.42
C GLU A 463 17.29 12.42 -18.45
N ALA A 464 16.05 12.04 -18.16
CA ALA A 464 15.24 11.24 -19.07
C ALA A 464 14.87 12.02 -20.34
N ILE A 465 14.38 13.24 -20.22
CA ILE A 465 13.89 14.07 -21.34
C ILE A 465 15.02 14.82 -22.02
N GLY A 466 15.76 15.63 -21.26
CA GLY A 466 16.77 16.57 -21.77
C GLY A 466 18.04 15.88 -22.25
N VAL A 467 18.48 14.82 -21.55
CA VAL A 467 19.74 14.14 -21.87
C VAL A 467 19.51 12.88 -22.72
N ARG A 468 18.52 12.06 -22.35
CA ARG A 468 18.28 10.75 -22.99
C ARG A 468 17.19 10.76 -24.05
N GLY A 469 16.47 11.87 -24.19
CA GLY A 469 15.52 12.07 -25.29
C GLY A 469 14.23 11.28 -25.16
N SER A 470 13.77 10.99 -23.93
CA SER A 470 12.45 10.41 -23.72
C SER A 470 11.38 11.27 -24.39
N THR A 471 10.51 10.64 -25.17
CA THR A 471 9.42 11.32 -25.88
C THR A 471 8.08 11.19 -25.18
N ASP A 472 8.00 10.39 -24.12
CA ASP A 472 6.76 10.17 -23.37
C ASP A 472 6.55 11.19 -22.26
N ASN A 473 5.42 11.09 -21.56
CA ASN A 473 5.27 11.70 -20.25
C ASN A 473 6.25 11.03 -19.27
N VAL A 474 6.86 11.82 -18.39
CA VAL A 474 7.80 11.29 -17.39
C VAL A 474 7.35 11.73 -16.02
N SER A 475 6.87 10.76 -15.24
CA SER A 475 6.46 10.91 -13.85
C SER A 475 7.41 10.12 -12.94
N VAL A 476 7.93 10.77 -11.89
CA VAL A 476 8.89 10.16 -10.97
C VAL A 476 8.56 10.53 -9.53
N MET A 477 8.49 9.52 -8.66
CA MET A 477 8.40 9.67 -7.21
C MET A 477 9.62 9.06 -6.54
N VAL A 478 10.26 9.83 -5.66
CA VAL A 478 11.42 9.41 -4.85
C VAL A 478 11.02 9.39 -3.38
N VAL A 479 11.31 8.27 -2.72
CA VAL A 479 11.00 8.01 -1.31
C VAL A 479 12.30 7.69 -0.59
N LEU A 480 12.64 8.46 0.45
CA LEU A 480 13.89 8.29 1.19
C LEU A 480 13.66 7.47 2.45
N PHE A 481 14.40 6.38 2.62
CA PHE A 481 14.45 5.60 3.87
C PHE A 481 15.63 6.00 4.76
N HIS A 482 16.66 6.60 4.16
CA HIS A 482 17.84 7.13 4.84
C HIS A 482 17.86 8.66 4.78
N SER A 483 18.41 9.32 5.82
CA SER A 483 18.49 10.79 5.85
C SER A 483 19.63 11.35 5.01
N PHE A 484 20.62 10.52 4.64
CA PHE A 484 21.80 10.90 3.85
C PHE A 484 22.62 12.09 4.40
N GLY A 485 22.42 12.48 5.66
CA GLY A 485 23.11 13.60 6.29
C GLY A 485 22.37 14.94 6.24
N PHE A 486 21.17 15.01 5.66
CA PHE A 486 20.32 16.20 5.72
C PHE A 486 19.89 16.52 7.16
N SER A 487 19.90 17.81 7.54
CA SER A 487 19.47 18.24 8.88
C SER A 487 17.95 18.03 9.05
N GLY A 488 17.56 17.07 9.88
CA GLY A 488 16.15 16.79 10.14
C GLY A 488 15.54 17.74 11.18
N ARG A 489 14.60 18.59 10.78
CA ARG A 489 13.38 18.71 11.59
C ARG A 489 12.51 17.53 11.17
N ASP A 490 12.43 16.53 12.04
CA ASP A 490 11.50 15.42 11.85
C ASP A 490 10.07 15.99 11.74
N GLY A 491 9.46 15.86 10.56
CA GLY A 491 8.04 16.08 10.36
C GLY A 491 7.67 17.40 9.70
N VAL A 492 7.57 17.37 8.37
CA VAL A 492 6.45 17.99 7.65
C VAL A 492 6.15 17.11 6.43
N THR A 493 5.01 16.42 6.47
CA THR A 493 4.39 15.81 5.28
C THR A 493 4.10 16.91 4.26
N PRO A 494 4.48 16.79 2.97
CA PRO A 494 4.06 17.76 1.98
C PRO A 494 2.53 17.82 1.93
N SER A 495 1.98 19.03 1.84
CA SER A 495 0.55 19.22 1.57
C SER A 495 0.21 18.53 0.24
N PRO A 496 -0.92 17.81 0.14
CA PRO A 496 -1.33 17.20 -1.12
C PRO A 496 -1.43 18.26 -2.23
N PRO A 497 -1.26 17.88 -3.51
CA PRO A 497 -1.55 18.78 -4.63
C PRO A 497 -2.92 19.44 -4.47
N THR A 498 -3.09 20.67 -4.93
CA THR A 498 -4.37 21.41 -4.84
C THR A 498 -5.56 20.67 -5.49
N TRP A 499 -5.31 19.75 -6.43
CA TRP A 499 -6.33 18.85 -6.98
C TRP A 499 -6.80 17.76 -5.98
N TYR A 500 -5.94 17.35 -5.04
CA TYR A 500 -6.27 16.39 -3.99
C TYR A 500 -7.14 17.02 -2.89
N ALA A 501 -7.01 18.33 -2.62
CA ALA A 501 -7.94 19.02 -1.72
C ALA A 501 -9.37 19.05 -2.29
N ALA A 502 -9.53 19.11 -3.62
CA ALA A 502 -10.82 19.04 -4.30
C ALA A 502 -11.40 17.61 -4.34
N ALA A 503 -10.55 16.59 -4.40
CA ALA A 503 -10.96 15.19 -4.27
C ALA A 503 -11.31 14.85 -2.80
N ALA A 504 -10.46 15.20 -1.83
CA ALA A 504 -10.69 14.99 -0.40
C ALA A 504 -11.93 15.73 0.11
N ALA A 505 -12.22 16.94 -0.40
CA ALA A 505 -13.46 17.67 -0.10
C ALA A 505 -14.72 17.01 -0.69
N LYS A 506 -14.59 16.23 -1.77
CA LYS A 506 -15.69 15.40 -2.32
C LYS A 506 -15.90 14.10 -1.53
N PHE A 507 -14.91 13.63 -0.78
CA PHE A 507 -14.97 12.37 -0.01
C PHE A 507 -15.10 12.55 1.50
N ALA A 508 -15.17 13.79 2.00
CA ALA A 508 -15.53 14.09 3.39
C ALA A 508 -16.90 13.51 3.79
N TRP A 509 -17.79 13.25 2.81
CA TRP A 509 -19.12 12.65 3.03
C TRP A 509 -19.12 11.13 3.24
N LEU A 510 -18.01 10.42 3.00
CA LEU A 510 -17.90 8.98 3.30
C LEU A 510 -17.49 8.69 4.76
N ALA A 511 -17.17 9.72 5.54
CA ALA A 511 -16.75 9.61 6.94
C ALA A 511 -17.86 9.89 7.97
N GLU A 512 -19.09 10.22 7.54
CA GLU A 512 -20.25 10.42 8.43
C GLU A 512 -21.42 9.53 8.00
N GLY A 513 -21.82 8.60 8.87
CA GLY A 513 -22.81 7.58 8.59
C GLY A 513 -24.25 8.11 8.40
N VAL A 514 -24.96 7.45 7.50
CA VAL A 514 -26.41 7.10 7.56
C VAL A 514 -27.35 8.14 8.21
N SER A 515 -27.94 9.04 7.40
CA SER A 515 -29.40 9.24 7.38
C SER A 515 -29.90 10.20 6.30
N ARG A 516 -30.79 9.64 5.46
CA ARG A 516 -31.94 10.25 4.79
C ARG A 516 -31.75 11.23 3.61
N ASN A 517 -32.51 10.85 2.58
CA ASN A 517 -33.15 11.64 1.52
C ASN A 517 -32.32 12.09 0.32
N VAL A 518 -32.39 11.20 -0.68
CA VAL A 518 -32.39 11.46 -2.12
C VAL A 518 -32.90 12.86 -2.49
N PHE A 519 -32.06 13.63 -3.18
CA PHE A 519 -32.51 14.68 -4.09
C PHE A 519 -31.67 14.63 -5.37
N VAL A 520 -32.32 14.35 -6.49
CA VAL A 520 -31.72 14.33 -7.84
C VAL A 520 -31.92 15.71 -8.48
N PRO A 521 -30.87 16.41 -8.94
CA PRO A 521 -31.04 17.47 -9.92
C PRO A 521 -31.12 16.85 -11.31
N ARG A 522 -32.29 17.00 -11.95
CA ARG A 522 -32.51 16.74 -13.37
C ARG A 522 -31.64 17.69 -14.20
N GLY A 523 -30.94 17.16 -15.20
CA GLY A 523 -30.33 17.95 -16.27
C GLY A 523 -29.68 17.05 -17.34
N LYS A 524 -30.42 16.77 -18.42
CA LYS A 524 -29.98 15.94 -19.56
C LYS A 524 -28.73 16.52 -20.26
N PRO A 525 -27.89 15.68 -20.88
CA PRO A 525 -26.85 16.12 -21.80
C PRO A 525 -27.47 16.47 -23.17
N ARG A 526 -26.99 17.53 -23.82
CA ARG A 526 -27.20 17.76 -25.27
C ARG A 526 -25.88 17.51 -26.00
N CYS A 527 -25.92 16.57 -26.94
CA CYS A 527 -24.92 16.37 -27.99
C CYS A 527 -25.21 17.29 -29.19
N PRO A 528 -24.25 17.45 -30.13
CA PRO A 528 -24.05 18.67 -30.91
C PRO A 528 -24.76 18.64 -32.27
N GLY A 529 -25.16 19.82 -32.73
CA GLY A 529 -25.64 20.05 -34.08
C GLY A 529 -26.58 21.25 -34.12
N GLU A 530 -26.03 22.45 -34.35
CA GLU A 530 -26.69 23.52 -35.10
C GLU A 530 -25.76 24.74 -35.24
N THR A 531 -25.29 24.89 -36.48
CA THR A 531 -25.11 26.10 -37.27
C THR A 531 -24.83 27.43 -36.56
N VAL A 532 -23.62 27.93 -36.83
CA VAL A 532 -23.13 29.28 -36.58
C VAL A 532 -24.02 30.33 -37.24
N ALA A 533 -24.54 31.26 -36.44
CA ALA A 533 -24.99 32.57 -36.92
C ALA A 533 -24.50 33.67 -35.95
N ARG A 534 -23.72 34.59 -36.52
CA ARG A 534 -23.16 35.80 -35.90
C ARG A 534 -24.26 36.74 -35.38
N GLY A 535 -23.98 37.42 -34.28
CA GLY A 535 -24.77 38.59 -33.84
C GLY A 535 -24.17 39.25 -32.60
N ALA A 536 -23.44 40.35 -32.83
CA ALA A 536 -22.91 41.23 -31.81
C ALA A 536 -24.01 41.88 -30.96
N LEU A 537 -23.73 42.17 -29.69
CA LEU A 537 -24.09 43.44 -29.07
C LEU A 537 -23.37 43.65 -27.73
N ALA A 538 -22.87 44.86 -27.57
CA ALA A 538 -21.98 45.34 -26.54
C ALA A 538 -22.71 45.96 -25.34
N ALA A 539 -21.96 46.06 -24.25
CA ALA A 539 -21.89 47.18 -23.28
C ALA A 539 -23.17 47.80 -22.72
N HIS A 540 -23.34 47.69 -21.40
CA HIS A 540 -23.83 48.70 -20.41
C HIS A 540 -23.95 47.96 -19.05
N ALA A 541 -23.68 48.48 -17.86
CA ALA A 541 -23.13 49.73 -17.34
C ALA A 541 -22.71 49.49 -15.88
N LEU A 542 -21.74 50.26 -15.40
CA LEU A 542 -21.36 50.43 -13.99
C LEU A 542 -22.33 51.36 -13.25
N ARG A 543 -22.29 51.27 -11.89
CA ARG A 543 -22.90 52.10 -10.82
C ARG A 543 -24.16 51.44 -10.22
N ASP A 544 -24.24 51.18 -8.91
CA ASP A 544 -24.13 52.13 -7.81
C ASP A 544 -23.98 51.42 -6.46
N ALA A 545 -23.58 52.20 -5.46
CA ALA A 545 -23.13 51.78 -4.15
C ALA A 545 -24.18 51.98 -3.03
N ARG A 546 -23.86 51.41 -1.86
CA ARG A 546 -24.32 51.75 -0.50
C ARG A 546 -25.73 51.31 -0.09
N SER A 547 -25.77 50.43 0.91
CA SER A 547 -26.15 50.73 2.30
C SER A 547 -26.62 49.44 2.99
N PHE A 548 -26.00 49.02 4.09
CA PHE A 548 -26.70 48.52 5.28
C PHE A 548 -25.67 48.29 6.39
N ALA A 549 -25.58 49.27 7.28
CA ALA A 549 -25.00 49.15 8.61
C ALA A 549 -26.10 49.59 9.61
N GLY A 550 -26.30 48.80 10.65
CA GLY A 550 -27.19 49.04 11.79
C GLY A 550 -27.13 47.82 12.71
N ASN A 551 -26.18 47.82 13.66
CA ASN A 551 -26.39 48.07 15.08
C ASN A 551 -27.29 47.04 15.77
N ILE A 552 -26.74 46.30 16.74
CA ILE A 552 -27.28 46.10 18.11
C ILE A 552 -26.14 45.61 19.03
N SER A 553 -26.29 45.95 20.30
CA SER A 553 -25.29 46.21 21.35
C SER A 553 -24.58 45.04 22.02
N ILE A 554 -23.46 45.44 22.62
CA ILE A 554 -22.64 44.82 23.67
C ILE A 554 -23.44 44.65 24.98
N GLY A 555 -23.19 43.54 25.69
CA GLY A 555 -23.45 43.38 27.11
C GLY A 555 -22.40 42.47 27.75
N GLN A 556 -21.51 43.03 28.56
CA GLN A 556 -20.64 42.32 29.51
C GLN A 556 -21.48 41.74 30.66
N PHE A 557 -21.12 40.56 31.16
CA PHE A 557 -21.16 40.27 32.60
C PHE A 557 -20.11 39.22 32.97
N ASP A 558 -19.40 39.55 34.04
CA ASP A 558 -18.35 38.79 34.72
C ASP A 558 -18.91 37.68 35.63
N SER A 559 -17.98 36.80 36.03
CA SER A 559 -17.92 36.03 37.29
C SER A 559 -18.66 34.69 37.42
N GLY A 560 -17.93 33.70 37.97
CA GLY A 560 -18.47 32.82 39.01
C GLY A 560 -18.40 31.31 38.75
N PHE A 561 -17.42 30.68 39.40
CA PHE A 561 -17.31 29.27 39.82
C PHE A 561 -18.59 28.42 39.88
N GLY A 562 -18.40 27.13 39.57
CA GLY A 562 -19.28 26.00 39.91
C GLY A 562 -18.74 24.70 39.35
#